data_AF-A0A285V2C2-F1
#
_entry.id   AF-A0A285V2C2-F1
#
_cell.length_a   1.000
_cell.length_b   1.000
_cell.length_c   1.000
_cell.angle_alpha   90.00
_cell.angle_beta   90.00
_cell.angle_gamma   90.00
#
_symmetry.space_group_name_H-M   'P 1'
#
loop_
_entity.id
_entity.type
_entity.pdbx_description
1 polymer ?
#
loop_
_entity_poly.entity_id
_entity_poly.type
_entity_poly.pdbx_seq_one_letter_code
_entity_poly.pdbx_strand_id
1 'polypeptide(L)'
;MTLPERLAHLPDRKRRELERVAAILFDEFDDALKTKLSMKGKRGRILKLILFGSYARGDWVEDRKSGYRSDYDVLVVVNYDSFAEQHEAWEKAAERF
;
A
#
# COMPACT_ATOMS: atom_id res chain seq x y z
N MET A 1 12.31 11.20 -9.29
CA MET A 1 12.60 10.10 -8.37
C MET A 1 11.61 8.97 -8.61
N THR A 2 12.09 7.78 -8.92
CA THR A 2 11.27 6.56 -9.08
C THR A 2 11.07 5.87 -7.72
N LEU A 3 10.10 4.95 -7.61
CA LEU A 3 9.87 4.18 -6.37
C LEU A 3 11.13 3.42 -5.89
N PRO A 4 11.93 2.77 -6.78
CA PRO A 4 13.18 2.12 -6.39
C PRO A 4 14.19 3.06 -5.71
N GLU A 5 14.33 4.29 -6.21
CA GLU A 5 15.27 5.28 -5.65
C GLU A 5 14.87 5.70 -4.23
N ARG A 6 13.57 5.78 -3.94
CA ARG A 6 13.05 6.13 -2.60
C ARG A 6 13.15 5.00 -1.59
N LEU A 7 13.40 3.77 -2.04
CA LEU A 7 13.52 2.56 -1.22
C LEU A 7 14.93 1.95 -1.33
N ALA A 8 15.92 2.74 -1.78
CA ALA A 8 17.29 2.28 -2.01
C ALA A 8 17.96 1.71 -0.73
N HIS A 9 17.50 2.15 0.45
CA HIS A 9 17.97 1.68 1.75
C HIS A 9 17.45 0.28 2.14
N LEU A 10 16.45 -0.26 1.45
CA LEU A 10 15.90 -1.58 1.70
C LEU A 10 16.54 -2.66 0.81
N PRO A 11 16.66 -3.92 1.25
CA PRO A 11 17.11 -5.01 0.39
C PRO A 11 16.20 -5.22 -0.83
N ASP A 12 16.74 -5.73 -1.95
CA ASP A 12 15.99 -5.96 -3.20
C ASP A 12 14.72 -6.79 -3.04
N ARG A 13 14.77 -7.79 -2.14
CA ARG A 13 13.60 -8.61 -1.84
C ARG A 13 12.48 -7.76 -1.22
N LYS A 14 12.81 -6.91 -0.24
CA LYS A 14 11.85 -6.05 0.46
C LYS A 14 11.30 -4.95 -0.47
N ARG A 15 12.14 -4.41 -1.36
CA ARG A 15 11.71 -3.51 -2.45
C ARG A 15 10.65 -4.16 -3.34
N ARG A 16 10.91 -5.38 -3.84
CA ARG A 16 9.96 -6.12 -4.69
C ARG A 16 8.65 -6.48 -3.97
N GLU A 17 8.74 -6.81 -2.67
CA GLU A 17 7.56 -7.03 -1.84
C GLU A 17 6.71 -5.76 -1.75
N LEU A 18 7.32 -4.60 -1.47
CA LEU A 18 6.61 -3.31 -1.43
C LEU A 18 6.06 -2.87 -2.79
N GLU A 19 6.77 -3.14 -3.89
CA GLU A 19 6.27 -2.92 -5.25
C GLU A 19 5.00 -3.75 -5.52
N ARG A 20 4.99 -5.02 -5.09
CA ARG A 20 3.81 -5.88 -5.18
C ARG A 20 2.67 -5.36 -4.31
N VAL A 21 2.94 -4.94 -3.08
CA VAL A 21 1.92 -4.35 -2.19
C VAL A 21 1.31 -3.10 -2.84
N ALA A 22 2.15 -2.22 -3.37
CA ALA A 22 1.67 -1.04 -4.10
C ALA A 22 0.79 -1.44 -5.29
N ALA A 23 1.24 -2.37 -6.12
CA ALA A 23 0.46 -2.84 -7.28
C ALA A 23 -0.92 -3.35 -6.87
N ILE A 24 -1.01 -4.20 -5.84
CA ILE A 24 -2.30 -4.71 -5.33
C ILE A 24 -3.20 -3.57 -4.87
N LEU A 25 -2.68 -2.61 -4.10
CA LEU A 25 -3.47 -1.48 -3.60
C LEU A 25 -4.01 -0.61 -4.74
N PHE A 26 -3.22 -0.35 -5.79
CA PHE A 26 -3.66 0.40 -6.95
C PHE A 26 -4.67 -0.38 -7.80
N ASP A 27 -4.42 -1.67 -8.05
CA ASP A 27 -5.32 -2.54 -8.83
C ASP A 27 -6.71 -2.62 -8.18
N GLU A 28 -6.78 -2.92 -6.89
CA GLU A 28 -8.05 -3.05 -6.16
C GLU A 28 -8.80 -1.72 -6.07
N PHE A 29 -8.05 -0.61 -5.92
CA PHE A 29 -8.65 0.72 -5.95
C PHE A 29 -9.26 1.04 -7.31
N ASP A 30 -8.54 0.77 -8.40
CA ASP A 30 -9.02 1.00 -9.76
C ASP A 30 -10.24 0.12 -10.10
N ASP A 31 -10.25 -1.13 -9.63
CA ASP A 31 -11.39 -2.02 -9.79
C ASP A 31 -12.62 -1.52 -9.01
N ALA A 32 -12.42 -1.02 -7.80
CA ALA A 32 -13.49 -0.38 -7.03
C ALA A 32 -14.02 0.91 -7.67
N LEU A 33 -13.21 1.64 -8.44
CA LEU A 33 -13.68 2.80 -9.21
C LEU A 33 -14.55 2.41 -10.40
N LYS A 34 -14.27 1.28 -11.06
CA LYS A 34 -15.04 0.80 -12.22
C LYS A 34 -16.50 0.50 -11.86
N THR A 35 -16.78 0.13 -10.61
CA THR A 35 -18.14 -0.12 -10.12
C THR A 35 -18.92 1.16 -9.82
N LYS A 36 -18.28 2.34 -9.85
CA LYS A 36 -18.93 3.61 -9.50
C LYS A 36 -19.73 4.20 -10.64
N LEU A 37 -21.00 4.49 -10.36
CA LEU A 37 -21.93 5.12 -11.30
C LEU A 37 -21.87 6.65 -11.25
N SER A 38 -21.61 7.25 -10.08
CA SER A 38 -21.61 8.70 -9.92
C SER A 38 -20.35 9.37 -10.50
N MET A 39 -20.48 10.58 -11.02
CA MET A 39 -19.34 11.37 -11.52
C MET A 39 -18.29 11.65 -10.43
N LYS A 40 -18.72 11.83 -9.17
CA LYS A 40 -17.81 11.96 -8.02
C LYS A 40 -17.06 10.65 -7.76
N GLY A 41 -17.78 9.52 -7.81
CA GLY A 41 -17.20 8.19 -7.63
C GLY A 41 -16.17 7.83 -8.71
N LYS A 42 -16.40 8.22 -9.96
CA LYS A 42 -15.43 8.00 -11.06
C LYS A 42 -14.17 8.87 -10.96
N ARG A 43 -14.12 9.85 -10.06
CA ARG A 43 -13.00 10.78 -9.87
C ARG A 43 -12.17 10.45 -8.63
N GLY A 44 -12.37 9.29 -8.01
CA GLY A 44 -11.53 8.82 -6.92
C GLY A 44 -10.08 8.68 -7.35
N ARG A 45 -9.15 9.03 -6.45
CA ARG A 45 -7.70 8.97 -6.68
C ARG A 45 -6.97 8.63 -5.40
N ILE A 46 -5.97 7.76 -5.50
CA ILE A 46 -4.88 7.70 -4.54
C ILE A 46 -3.96 8.90 -4.81
N LEU A 47 -3.83 9.77 -3.81
CA LEU A 47 -2.97 10.95 -3.84
C LEU A 47 -1.54 10.63 -3.41
N LYS A 48 -1.39 9.76 -2.41
CA LYS A 48 -0.09 9.31 -1.90
C LYS A 48 -0.17 7.89 -1.39
N LEU A 49 0.94 7.16 -1.55
CA LEU A 49 1.23 5.91 -0.88
C LEU A 49 2.51 6.11 -0.06
N ILE A 50 2.43 5.89 1.25
CA ILE A 50 3.49 6.23 2.19
C ILE A 50 3.86 4.99 3.00
N LEU A 51 5.11 4.54 2.87
CA LEU A 51 5.72 3.63 3.82
C LEU A 51 6.08 4.42 5.08
N PHE A 52 5.63 3.97 6.24
CA PHE A 52 6.03 4.49 7.55
C PHE A 52 6.55 3.34 8.42
N GLY A 53 6.73 3.58 9.71
CA GLY A 53 7.17 2.54 10.62
C GLY A 53 8.61 2.09 10.41
N SER A 54 8.89 0.85 10.79
CA SER A 54 10.27 0.38 10.98
C SER A 54 11.06 0.23 9.66
N TYR A 55 10.39 -0.23 8.60
CA TYR A 55 11.00 -0.30 7.27
C TYR A 55 11.27 1.08 6.67
N ALA A 56 10.47 2.10 6.99
CA ALA A 56 10.77 3.47 6.56
C ALA A 56 12.01 4.05 7.27
N ARG A 57 12.19 3.74 8.57
CA ARG A 57 13.31 4.23 9.37
C ARG A 57 14.60 3.41 9.23
N GLY A 58 14.50 2.16 8.76
CA GLY A 58 15.63 1.25 8.63
C GLY A 58 15.95 0.47 9.91
N ASP A 59 15.09 0.50 10.92
CA ASP A 59 15.22 -0.21 12.20
C ASP A 59 14.30 -1.46 12.28
N TRP A 60 13.87 -1.98 11.12
CA TRP A 60 13.09 -3.21 11.01
C TRP A 60 13.88 -4.45 11.46
N VAL A 61 13.17 -5.46 11.96
CA VAL A 61 13.75 -6.69 12.51
C VAL A 61 13.19 -7.90 11.78
N GLU A 62 14.05 -8.87 11.48
CA GLU A 62 13.67 -10.22 11.04
C GLU A 62 14.49 -11.24 11.84
N ASP A 63 13.99 -11.59 13.03
CA ASP A 63 14.64 -12.52 13.93
C ASP A 63 14.18 -13.95 13.68
N ARG A 64 15.12 -14.79 13.22
CA ARG A 64 14.85 -16.21 12.99
C ARG A 64 14.71 -17.03 14.26
N LYS A 65 15.26 -16.58 15.40
CA LYS A 65 15.23 -17.35 16.66
C LYS A 65 13.87 -17.24 17.34
N SER A 66 13.37 -16.01 17.52
CA SER A 66 12.03 -15.79 18.07
C SER A 66 10.92 -15.97 17.04
N GLY A 67 11.26 -15.91 15.75
CA GLY A 67 10.27 -15.85 14.65
C GLY A 67 9.66 -14.45 14.47
N TYR A 68 10.07 -13.47 15.27
CA TYR A 68 9.58 -12.10 15.15
C TYR A 68 10.03 -11.46 13.83
N ARG A 69 9.07 -10.87 13.13
CA ARG A 69 9.33 -10.10 11.91
C ARG A 69 8.51 -8.83 11.97
N SER A 70 9.14 -7.70 11.65
CA SER A 70 8.42 -6.44 11.48
C SER A 70 7.47 -6.53 10.29
N ASP A 71 6.30 -5.94 10.45
CA ASP A 71 5.31 -5.75 9.40
C ASP A 71 5.64 -4.53 8.53
N TYR A 72 5.00 -4.43 7.37
CA TYR A 72 5.03 -3.22 6.55
C TYR A 72 3.88 -2.29 6.93
N ASP A 73 4.24 -1.11 7.45
CA ASP A 73 3.26 -0.07 7.77
C ASP A 73 3.06 0.87 6.58
N VAL A 74 1.89 0.81 5.95
CA VAL A 74 1.58 1.60 4.74
C VAL A 74 0.33 2.46 4.94
N LEU A 75 0.43 3.75 4.60
CA LEU A 75 -0.67 4.71 4.60
C LEU A 75 -1.04 5.09 3.17
N VAL A 76 -2.32 4.89 2.82
CA VAL A 76 -2.91 5.35 1.56
C VAL A 76 -3.66 6.65 1.81
N VAL A 77 -3.34 7.70 1.05
CA VAL A 77 -4.04 8.99 1.10
C VAL A 77 -4.89 9.12 -0.15
N VAL A 78 -6.19 9.38 0.02
CA VAL A 78 -7.17 9.50 -1.08
C VAL A 78 -7.81 10.89 -1.11
N ASN A 79 -8.42 11.25 -2.24
CA ASN A 79 -8.99 12.59 -2.45
C ASN A 79 -10.42 12.78 -1.89
N TYR A 80 -11.13 11.71 -1.55
CA TYR A 80 -12.43 11.80 -0.89
C TYR A 80 -12.54 10.78 0.25
N ASP A 81 -13.21 11.19 1.33
CA ASP A 81 -13.55 10.39 2.52
C ASP A 81 -14.21 9.05 2.18
N SER A 82 -15.15 9.06 1.23
CA SER A 82 -15.84 7.85 0.78
C SER A 82 -14.90 6.76 0.28
N PHE A 83 -13.71 7.11 -0.19
CA PHE A 83 -12.69 6.15 -0.63
C PHE A 83 -11.82 5.63 0.53
N ALA A 84 -11.72 6.38 1.63
CA ALA A 84 -11.06 5.90 2.84
C ALA A 84 -11.96 4.91 3.59
N GLU A 85 -13.27 5.18 3.63
CA GLU A 85 -14.28 4.34 4.28
C GLU A 85 -14.74 3.14 3.42
N GLN A 86 -14.37 3.11 2.13
CA GLN A 86 -14.77 2.03 1.24
C GLN A 86 -14.03 0.72 1.55
N HIS A 87 -14.63 -0.06 2.45
CA HIS A 87 -14.10 -1.32 2.94
C HIS A 87 -13.83 -2.34 1.81
N GLU A 88 -14.67 -2.40 0.78
CA GLU A 88 -14.57 -3.41 -0.30
C GLU A 88 -13.20 -3.44 -1.01
N ALA A 89 -12.61 -2.29 -1.33
CA ALA A 89 -11.30 -2.24 -2.00
C ALA A 89 -10.19 -2.73 -1.07
N TRP A 90 -10.27 -2.35 0.21
CA TRP A 90 -9.25 -2.65 1.21
C TRP A 90 -9.36 -4.08 1.74
N GLU A 91 -10.58 -4.63 1.84
CA GLU A 91 -10.83 -6.05 2.11
C GLU A 91 -10.24 -6.93 1.02
N LYS A 92 -10.56 -6.64 -0.26
CA LYS A 92 -10.01 -7.42 -1.38
C LYS A 92 -8.51 -7.33 -1.46
N ALA A 93 -7.93 -6.16 -1.18
CA ALA A 93 -6.49 -6.02 -1.08
C ALA A 93 -5.93 -6.88 0.05
N ALA A 94 -6.58 -6.90 1.22
CA ALA A 94 -6.18 -7.69 2.38
C ALA A 94 -6.15 -9.20 2.10
N GLU A 95 -7.07 -9.71 1.28
CA GLU A 95 -7.10 -11.12 0.84
C GLU A 95 -5.92 -11.52 -0.06
N ARG A 96 -5.19 -10.55 -0.61
CA ARG A 96 -4.06 -10.77 -1.53
C ARG A 96 -2.69 -10.63 -0.86
N PHE A 97 -2.63 -10.33 0.43
CA PHE A 97 -1.40 -10.20 1.22
C PHE A 97 -1.01 -11.48 1.95
#